data_AF-A0A6I1JBW7-F1
#
_entry.id   AF-A0A6I1JBW7-F1
#
_cell.length_a   1.000
_cell.length_b   1.000
_cell.length_c   1.000
_cell.angle_alpha   90.00
_cell.angle_beta   90.00
_cell.angle_gamma   90.00
#
_symmetry.space_group_name_H-M   'P 1'
#
loop_
_entity.id
_entity.type
_entity.pdbx_description
1 polymer ?
#
loop_
_entity_poly.entity_id
_entity_poly.type
_entity_poly.pdbx_seq_one_letter_code
_entity_poly.pdbx_strand_id
1 'polypeptide(L)'
;MALAAVLFARRDQGSHEAAHPANPFDLVAVFQIALVLAAIAFAARAASAWFGEAGVIAVAAVAGLGDVDAPVITATGLVGNGLSADAATVAVLVAVATNTAAKAGYALAFGSARFGKAFAAASFAALALGGAIMAFLGALP
;
A
#
# COMPACT_ATOMS: atom_id res chain seq x y z
N MET A 1 -0.27 -10.64 -6.35
CA MET A 1 0.63 -9.72 -7.09
C MET A 1 1.99 -10.34 -7.38
N ALA A 2 2.74 -10.78 -6.37
CA ALA A 2 4.09 -11.33 -6.52
C ALA A 2 4.20 -12.46 -7.58
N LEU A 3 3.28 -13.44 -7.57
CA LEU A 3 3.29 -14.52 -8.57
C LEU A 3 3.09 -14.01 -10.00
N ALA A 4 2.15 -13.08 -10.20
CA ALA A 4 1.91 -12.48 -11.52
C ALA A 4 3.12 -11.66 -11.99
N ALA A 5 3.73 -10.89 -11.09
CA ALA A 5 4.96 -10.15 -11.37
C ALA A 5 6.11 -11.10 -11.77
N VAL A 6 6.31 -12.21 -11.07
CA VAL A 6 7.32 -13.22 -11.41
C VAL A 6 7.05 -13.87 -12.76
N LEU A 7 5.78 -14.19 -13.07
CA LEU A 7 5.41 -14.77 -14.37
C LEU A 7 5.59 -13.79 -15.53
N PHE A 8 5.42 -12.49 -15.30
CA PHE A 8 5.69 -11.45 -16.30
C PHE A 8 7.18 -11.16 -16.45
N ALA A 9 7.93 -11.07 -15.35
CA ALA A 9 9.39 -10.88 -15.37
C ALA A 9 10.11 -12.04 -16.07
N ARG A 10 9.59 -13.27 -15.96
CA ARG A 10 10.12 -14.44 -16.68
C ARG A 10 9.90 -14.39 -18.20
N ARG A 11 8.96 -13.58 -18.68
CA ARG A 11 8.66 -13.42 -20.11
C ARG A 11 9.40 -12.27 -20.76
N ASP A 12 9.94 -11.33 -19.98
CA ASP A 12 10.64 -10.14 -20.47
C ASP A 12 12.13 -10.24 -20.12
N GLN A 13 12.88 -10.99 -20.94
CA GLN A 13 14.35 -11.10 -20.84
C GLN A 13 15.05 -9.99 -21.66
N GLY A 14 14.49 -8.78 -21.68
CA GLY A 14 15.20 -7.62 -22.21
C GLY A 14 16.42 -7.33 -21.35
N SER A 15 17.59 -7.13 -21.98
CA SER A 15 18.83 -6.77 -21.32
C SER A 15 18.73 -5.38 -20.70
N HIS A 16 18.16 -5.30 -19.50
CA HIS A 16 18.26 -4.12 -18.65
C HIS A 16 19.68 -4.05 -18.11
N GLU A 17 20.43 -3.06 -18.57
CA GLU A 17 21.70 -2.68 -17.98
C GLU A 17 21.43 -2.35 -16.51
N ALA A 18 21.89 -3.23 -15.62
CA ALA A 18 21.64 -3.12 -14.20
C ALA A 18 22.33 -1.87 -13.67
N ALA A 19 21.57 -0.82 -13.40
CA ALA A 19 22.06 0.34 -12.66
C ALA A 19 22.70 -0.17 -11.36
N HIS A 20 23.92 0.30 -11.07
CA HIS A 20 24.63 -0.07 -9.85
C HIS A 20 23.72 0.19 -8.64
N PRO A 21 23.53 -0.80 -7.73
CA PRO A 21 22.72 -0.58 -6.53
C PRO A 21 23.30 0.58 -5.74
N ALA A 22 22.50 1.63 -5.52
CA ALA A 22 22.88 2.73 -4.65
C ALA A 22 23.16 2.21 -3.22
N ASN A 23 24.06 2.87 -2.50
CA ASN A 23 24.44 2.49 -1.14
C ASN A 23 23.18 2.39 -0.25
N PRO A 24 22.80 1.20 0.24
CA PRO A 24 21.60 1.01 1.06
C PRO A 24 21.67 1.71 2.43
N PHE A 25 22.85 2.23 2.80
CA PHE A 25 23.08 3.07 3.98
C PHE A 25 23.22 4.57 3.65
N ASP A 26 22.65 5.03 2.55
CA ASP A 26 22.56 6.47 2.30
C ASP A 26 21.67 7.14 3.36
N LEU A 27 22.31 7.87 4.27
CA LEU A 27 21.65 8.58 5.37
C LEU A 27 20.59 9.55 4.86
N VAL A 28 20.76 10.12 3.66
CA VAL A 28 19.78 11.03 3.07
C VAL A 28 18.51 10.28 2.69
N ALA A 29 18.63 9.12 2.03
CA ALA A 29 17.49 8.30 1.66
C ALA A 29 16.72 7.78 2.88
N VAL A 30 17.42 7.35 3.93
CA VAL A 30 16.81 6.93 5.20
C VAL A 30 16.04 8.08 5.84
N PHE A 31 16.64 9.27 5.87
CA PHE A 31 16.00 10.46 6.42
C PHE A 31 14.73 10.86 5.65
N GLN A 32 14.72 10.70 4.32
CA GLN A 32 13.52 10.95 3.51
C GLN A 32 12.37 10.02 3.88
N ILE A 33 12.62 8.71 4.03
CA ILE A 33 11.59 7.75 4.45
C ILE A 33 11.10 8.08 5.86
N ALA A 34 12.02 8.37 6.79
CA ALA A 34 11.68 8.77 8.16
C ALA A 34 10.81 10.03 8.19
N LEU A 35 11.09 11.01 7.34
CA LEU A 35 10.31 12.24 7.23
C LEU A 35 8.89 11.96 6.71
N VAL A 36 8.74 11.11 5.69
CA VAL A 36 7.43 10.71 5.16
C VAL A 36 6.63 9.96 6.23
N LEU A 37 7.26 9.02 6.94
CA LEU A 37 6.65 8.31 8.07
C LEU A 37 6.20 9.28 9.16
N ALA A 38 7.05 10.22 9.56
CA ALA A 38 6.74 11.21 10.57
C ALA A 38 5.56 12.12 10.15
N ALA A 39 5.55 12.56 8.89
CA ALA A 39 4.47 13.38 8.35
C ALA A 39 3.13 12.63 8.33
N ILE A 40 3.12 11.37 7.90
CA ILE A 40 1.91 10.53 7.89
C ILE A 40 1.46 10.22 9.32
N ALA A 41 2.38 9.91 10.23
CA ALA A 41 2.08 9.68 11.63
C ALA A 41 1.48 10.92 12.30
N PHE A 42 2.04 12.09 12.04
CA PHE A 42 1.50 13.35 12.50
C PHE A 42 0.10 13.61 11.94
N ALA A 43 -0.09 13.47 10.62
CA ALA A 43 -1.38 13.67 9.98
C ALA A 43 -2.44 12.68 10.51
N ALA A 44 -2.10 11.40 10.65
CA ALA A 44 -2.98 10.38 11.18
C ALA A 44 -3.36 10.68 12.64
N ARG A 45 -2.40 11.11 13.46
CA ARG A 45 -2.68 11.49 14.86
C ARG A 45 -3.56 12.73 14.96
N ALA A 46 -3.29 13.75 14.14
CA ALA A 46 -4.13 14.95 14.07
C ALA A 46 -5.55 14.63 13.60
N ALA A 47 -5.67 13.80 12.55
CA ALA A 47 -6.95 13.34 12.03
C ALA A 47 -7.70 12.47 13.04
N SER A 48 -7.00 11.63 13.80
CA SER A 48 -7.56 10.85 14.92
C SER A 48 -8.14 11.77 15.99
N ALA A 49 -7.44 12.85 16.34
CA ALA A 49 -7.91 13.79 17.36
C ALA A 49 -9.15 14.59 16.95
N TRP A 50 -9.29 14.94 15.66
CA TRP A 50 -10.40 15.78 15.17
C TRP A 50 -11.58 14.98 14.59
N PHE A 51 -11.30 13.86 13.94
CA PHE A 51 -12.28 13.06 13.19
C PHE A 51 -12.35 11.60 13.67
N GLY A 52 -11.64 11.25 14.74
CA GLY A 52 -11.61 9.89 15.28
C GLY A 52 -11.01 8.88 14.30
N GLU A 53 -11.48 7.65 14.38
CA GLU A 53 -10.99 6.53 13.56
C GLU A 53 -11.18 6.76 12.05
N ALA A 54 -12.27 7.42 11.66
CA ALA A 54 -12.54 7.78 10.26
C ALA A 54 -11.45 8.71 9.69
N GLY A 55 -10.92 9.61 10.51
CA GLY A 55 -9.80 10.48 10.12
C GLY A 55 -8.54 9.68 9.79
N VAL A 56 -8.22 8.66 10.59
CA VAL A 56 -7.06 7.80 10.35
C VAL A 56 -7.24 6.98 9.07
N ILE A 57 -8.44 6.45 8.83
CA ILE A 57 -8.76 5.69 7.61
C ILE A 57 -8.62 6.59 6.36
N ALA A 58 -9.07 7.84 6.44
CA ALA A 58 -8.93 8.80 5.34
C ALA A 58 -7.45 9.13 5.05
N VAL A 59 -6.64 9.36 6.09
CA VAL A 59 -5.19 9.56 5.94
C VAL A 59 -4.53 8.34 5.33
N ALA A 60 -4.90 7.13 5.78
CA ALA A 60 -4.39 5.88 5.23
C ALA A 60 -4.74 5.69 3.75
N ALA A 61 -5.94 6.09 3.33
CA ALA A 61 -6.37 6.05 1.93
C ALA A 61 -5.53 6.97 1.04
N VAL A 62 -5.28 8.21 1.49
CA VAL A 62 -4.50 9.19 0.73
C VAL A 62 -3.03 8.80 0.68
N ALA A 63 -2.45 8.43 1.83
CA ALA A 63 -1.07 7.99 1.91
C ALA A 63 -0.81 6.72 1.08
N GLY A 64 -1.77 5.79 1.10
CA GLY A 64 -1.75 4.54 0.36
C GLY A 64 -1.63 4.71 -1.15
N LEU A 65 -2.06 5.84 -1.73
CA LEU A 65 -1.87 6.13 -3.16
C LEU A 65 -0.38 6.16 -3.56
N GLY A 66 0.49 6.63 -2.66
CA GLY A 66 1.93 6.64 -2.86
C GLY A 66 2.56 5.31 -2.47
N ASP A 67 2.42 4.93 -1.21
CA ASP A 67 2.88 3.64 -0.71
C ASP A 67 2.12 3.18 0.54
N VAL A 68 2.10 1.85 0.73
CA VAL A 68 1.35 1.19 1.81
C VAL A 68 2.14 1.10 3.11
N ASP A 69 3.48 1.14 3.06
CA ASP A 69 4.31 0.88 4.25
C ASP A 69 4.10 1.93 5.34
N ALA A 70 4.11 3.21 4.97
CA ALA A 70 3.96 4.30 5.91
C ALA A 70 2.61 4.35 6.65
N PRO A 71 1.45 4.25 5.96
CA PRO A 71 0.16 4.19 6.65
C PRO A 71 0.00 2.90 7.48
N VAL A 72 0.59 1.77 7.09
CA VAL A 72 0.55 0.53 7.90
C VAL A 72 1.33 0.69 9.20
N ILE A 73 2.60 1.14 9.14
CA ILE A 73 3.43 1.39 10.33
C ILE A 73 2.74 2.40 11.26
N THR A 74 2.18 3.46 10.70
CA THR A 74 1.48 4.50 11.45
C THR A 74 0.22 3.97 12.14
N ALA A 75 -0.67 3.30 11.40
CA ALA A 75 -1.94 2.81 11.95
C ALA A 75 -1.70 1.76 13.05
N THR A 76 -0.76 0.85 12.82
CA THR A 76 -0.38 -0.17 13.82
C THR A 76 0.23 0.46 15.07
N GLY A 77 1.07 1.49 14.94
CA GLY A 77 1.64 2.21 16.08
C GLY A 77 0.61 2.99 16.92
N LEU A 78 -0.57 3.31 16.34
CA LEU A 78 -1.65 4.01 17.05
C LEU A 78 -2.61 3.07 17.80
N VAL A 79 -2.53 1.75 17.57
CA VAL A 79 -3.37 0.77 18.26
C VAL A 79 -3.15 0.86 19.77
N GLY A 80 -4.25 0.93 20.53
CA GLY A 80 -4.19 1.09 22.00
C GLY A 80 -3.84 2.50 22.48
N ASN A 81 -3.52 3.42 21.56
CA ASN A 81 -3.20 4.82 21.85
C ASN A 81 -4.21 5.79 21.21
N GLY A 82 -5.48 5.39 21.13
CA GLY A 82 -6.57 6.19 20.52
C GLY A 82 -7.14 5.61 19.22
N LEU A 83 -6.64 4.46 18.77
CA LEU A 83 -7.19 3.70 17.64
C LEU A 83 -7.49 2.26 18.07
N SER A 84 -8.67 1.74 17.74
CA SER A 84 -8.99 0.34 17.95
C SER A 84 -8.22 -0.56 16.97
N ALA A 85 -8.03 -1.83 17.33
CA ALA A 85 -7.42 -2.81 16.44
C ALA A 85 -8.27 -3.05 15.17
N ASP A 86 -9.59 -2.93 15.29
CA ASP A 86 -10.51 -3.05 14.16
C ASP A 86 -10.35 -1.87 13.19
N ALA A 87 -10.34 -0.64 13.69
CA ALA A 87 -10.10 0.54 12.86
C ALA A 87 -8.71 0.55 12.20
N ALA A 88 -7.68 0.09 12.91
CA ALA A 88 -6.35 -0.09 12.32
C ALA A 88 -6.36 -1.13 11.20
N THR A 89 -7.11 -2.23 11.37
CA THR A 89 -7.31 -3.25 10.32
C THR A 89 -7.96 -2.64 9.09
N VAL A 90 -9.04 -1.86 9.27
CA VAL A 90 -9.71 -1.16 8.17
C VAL A 90 -8.77 -0.16 7.50
N ALA A 91 -8.02 0.64 8.26
CA ALA A 91 -7.07 1.60 7.71
C ALA A 91 -5.98 0.92 6.85
N VAL A 92 -5.45 -0.21 7.31
CA VAL A 92 -4.48 -1.04 6.55
C VAL A 92 -5.10 -1.57 5.26
N LEU A 93 -6.32 -2.13 5.32
CA LEU A 93 -7.01 -2.66 4.14
C LEU A 93 -7.27 -1.57 3.11
N VAL A 94 -7.67 -0.38 3.55
CA VAL A 94 -7.88 0.78 2.69
C VAL A 94 -6.57 1.27 2.07
N ALA A 95 -5.48 1.32 2.84
CA ALA A 95 -4.16 1.65 2.31
C ALA A 95 -3.69 0.63 1.24
N VAL A 96 -3.88 -0.66 1.48
CA VAL A 96 -3.55 -1.71 0.49
C VAL A 96 -4.40 -1.57 -0.77
N ALA A 97 -5.70 -1.33 -0.64
CA ALA A 97 -6.62 -1.20 -1.77
C ALA A 97 -6.29 0.03 -2.62
N THR A 98 -6.07 1.18 -2.00
CA THR A 98 -5.71 2.43 -2.69
C THR A 98 -4.34 2.32 -3.37
N ASN A 99 -3.35 1.72 -2.72
CA ASN A 99 -2.03 1.46 -3.32
C ASN A 99 -2.12 0.56 -4.54
N THR A 100 -2.91 -0.52 -4.44
CA THR A 100 -3.11 -1.46 -5.53
C THR A 100 -3.83 -0.80 -6.71
N ALA A 101 -4.86 0.00 -6.43
CA ALA A 101 -5.59 0.76 -7.44
C ALA A 101 -4.70 1.82 -8.11
N ALA A 102 -3.90 2.55 -7.33
CA ALA A 102 -2.95 3.53 -7.84
C ALA A 102 -1.92 2.88 -8.75
N LYS A 103 -1.27 1.79 -8.31
CA LYS A 103 -0.30 1.03 -9.11
C LYS A 103 -0.91 0.46 -10.39
N ALA A 104 -2.15 -0.02 -10.35
CA ALA A 104 -2.86 -0.44 -11.55
C ALA A 104 -3.13 0.73 -12.51
N GLY A 105 -3.52 1.89 -11.98
CA GLY A 105 -3.66 3.13 -12.73
C GLY A 105 -2.34 3.57 -13.37
N TYR A 106 -1.25 3.58 -12.61
CA TYR A 106 0.10 3.91 -13.11
C TYR A 106 0.55 2.94 -14.21
N ALA A 107 0.31 1.64 -14.04
CA ALA A 107 0.62 0.63 -15.04
C ALA A 107 -0.18 0.80 -16.34
N LEU A 108 -1.43 1.24 -16.25
CA LEU A 108 -2.28 1.54 -17.42
C LEU A 108 -1.91 2.85 -18.10
N ALA A 109 -1.53 3.87 -17.33
CA ALA A 109 -1.22 5.21 -17.84
C ALA A 109 0.20 5.32 -18.43
N PHE A 110 1.18 4.68 -17.78
CA PHE A 110 2.61 4.83 -18.12
C PHE A 110 3.25 3.54 -18.64
N GLY A 111 2.59 2.40 -18.54
CA GLY A 111 3.09 1.11 -19.04
C GLY A 111 2.60 0.76 -20.45
N SER A 112 3.07 -0.36 -20.98
CA SER A 112 2.54 -0.90 -22.24
C SER A 112 1.10 -1.39 -22.07
N ALA A 113 0.26 -1.27 -23.10
CA ALA A 113 -1.16 -1.66 -23.02
C ALA A 113 -1.36 -3.13 -22.62
N ARG A 114 -0.42 -4.02 -22.97
CA ARG A 114 -0.42 -5.44 -22.57
C ARG A 114 -0.09 -5.59 -21.08
N PHE A 115 0.95 -4.90 -20.60
CA PHE A 115 1.34 -4.92 -19.20
C PHE A 115 0.27 -4.32 -18.30
N GLY A 116 -0.21 -3.11 -18.62
CA GLY A 116 -1.21 -2.41 -17.83
C GLY A 116 -2.49 -3.22 -17.66
N LYS A 117 -3.04 -3.78 -18.75
CA LYS A 117 -4.26 -4.62 -18.68
C LYS A 117 -4.05 -5.87 -17.83
N ALA A 118 -2.93 -6.55 -18.00
CA ALA A 118 -2.67 -7.77 -17.24
C ALA A 118 -2.42 -7.49 -15.76
N PHE A 119 -1.68 -6.42 -15.45
CA PHE A 119 -1.42 -5.99 -14.08
C PHE A 119 -2.70 -5.55 -13.38
N ALA A 120 -3.55 -4.77 -14.06
CA ALA A 120 -4.85 -4.35 -13.54
C ALA A 120 -5.79 -5.55 -13.29
N ALA A 121 -5.87 -6.49 -14.24
CA ALA A 121 -6.69 -7.69 -14.07
C ALA A 121 -6.21 -8.55 -12.88
N ALA A 122 -4.90 -8.75 -12.76
CA ALA A 122 -4.34 -9.46 -11.63
C ALA A 122 -4.61 -8.71 -10.32
N SER A 123 -4.48 -7.37 -10.31
CA SER A 123 -4.68 -6.50 -9.14
C SER A 123 -6.10 -6.61 -8.63
N PHE A 124 -7.07 -6.53 -9.54
CA PHE A 124 -8.47 -6.74 -9.25
C PHE A 124 -8.75 -8.14 -8.68
N ALA A 125 -8.20 -9.19 -9.31
CA ALA A 125 -8.36 -10.56 -8.82
C ALA A 125 -7.78 -10.75 -7.40
N ALA A 126 -6.64 -10.12 -7.10
CA ALA A 126 -6.04 -10.18 -5.77
C ALA A 126 -6.91 -9.48 -4.71
N LEU A 127 -7.44 -8.28 -5.02
CA LEU A 127 -8.35 -7.57 -4.11
C LEU A 127 -9.66 -8.34 -3.91
N ALA A 128 -10.23 -8.90 -4.98
CA ALA A 128 -11.45 -9.70 -4.91
C ALA A 128 -11.27 -10.95 -4.05
N LEU A 129 -10.15 -11.67 -4.24
CA LEU A 129 -9.83 -12.85 -3.44
C LEU A 129 -9.60 -12.48 -1.97
N GLY A 130 -8.86 -11.40 -1.70
CA GLY A 130 -8.64 -10.91 -0.34
C GLY A 130 -9.95 -10.54 0.36
N GLY A 131 -10.84 -9.81 -0.32
CA GLY A 131 -12.17 -9.47 0.18
C GLY A 131 -13.05 -10.71 0.43
N ALA A 132 -13.01 -11.71 -0.47
CA ALA A 132 -13.73 -12.96 -0.29
C ALA A 132 -13.24 -13.75 0.92
N ILE A 133 -11.92 -13.82 1.13
CA ILE A 133 -11.33 -14.48 2.32
C ILE A 133 -11.77 -13.75 3.59
N MET A 134 -11.73 -12.42 3.61
CA MET A 134 -12.16 -11.65 4.78
C MET A 134 -13.64 -11.89 5.10
N ALA A 135 -14.51 -11.87 4.09
CA ALA A 135 -15.93 -12.15 4.27
C ALA A 135 -16.18 -13.59 4.77
N PHE A 136 -15.41 -14.57 4.26
CA PHE A 136 -15.49 -15.95 4.72
C PHE A 136 -15.05 -16.10 6.18
N LEU A 137 -13.93 -15.46 6.57
CA LEU A 137 -13.44 -15.48 7.95
C LEU A 137 -14.40 -14.79 8.92
N GLY A 138 -15.04 -13.69 8.51
CA GLY A 138 -16.07 -13.02 9.31
C GLY A 138 -17.39 -13.80 9.43
N ALA A 139 -17.61 -14.80 8.58
CA ALA A 139 -18.76 -15.70 8.66
C ALA A 139 -18.49 -16.94 9.54
N LEU A 140 -17.24 -17.15 9.99
CA LEU A 140 -16.92 -18.20 10.95
C LEU A 140 -17.29 -17.75 12.38
N PRO A 141 -17.90 -18.64 13.19
CA PRO A 141 -18.33 -18.34 14.56
C PRO A 141 -17.17 -18.19 15.56
#